data_AF-A0A1B8FFA7-F1
#
_entry.id   AF-A0A1B8FFA7-F1
#
_cell.length_a   1.000
_cell.length_b   1.000
_cell.length_c   1.000
_cell.angle_alpha   90.00
_cell.angle_beta   90.00
_cell.angle_gamma   90.00
#
_symmetry.space_group_name_H-M   'P 1'
#
loop_
_entity.id
_entity.type
_entity.pdbx_description
1 polymer ?
#
loop_
_entity_poly.entity_id
_entity_poly.type
_entity_poly.pdbx_seq_one_letter_code
_entity_poly.pdbx_strand_id
1 'polypeptide(L)'
;MADKANQVEFSPATPIPLVIDTKARIKELQCYLDPNNPEYEPERQHVNIRAAIKLYEEGKIDGIQRTTIIDGKIVPFEDVVKSKAAFWIGGTFFQQAQNYHILMTTTTIYQQPEVDNWELRDFR
;
A
#
# COMPACT_ATOMS: atom_id res chain seq x y z
N MET A 1 -23.53 32.35 -11.16
CA MET A 1 -23.42 30.99 -10.57
C MET A 1 -22.08 30.45 -11.04
N ALA A 2 -21.03 30.55 -10.22
CA ALA A 2 -19.69 30.12 -10.60
C ALA A 2 -19.46 28.71 -10.02
N ASP A 3 -19.22 27.75 -10.91
CA ASP A 3 -18.87 26.39 -10.56
C ASP A 3 -17.61 26.40 -9.68
N LYS A 4 -17.74 25.91 -8.44
CA LYS A 4 -16.60 25.63 -7.57
C LYS A 4 -15.86 24.44 -8.14
N ALA A 5 -14.90 24.69 -9.02
CA ALA A 5 -13.88 23.71 -9.37
C ALA A 5 -13.15 23.32 -8.08
N ASN A 6 -13.27 22.05 -7.68
CA ASN A 6 -12.53 21.50 -6.54
C ASN A 6 -11.04 21.73 -6.76
N GLN A 7 -10.43 22.48 -5.86
CA GLN A 7 -9.02 22.85 -5.92
C GLN A 7 -8.20 21.57 -5.67
N VAL A 8 -7.61 21.02 -6.74
CA VAL A 8 -6.73 19.84 -6.64
C VAL A 8 -5.41 20.31 -6.02
N GLU A 9 -5.16 19.92 -4.78
CA GLU A 9 -3.95 20.27 -4.05
C GLU A 9 -2.74 19.52 -4.64
N PHE A 10 -1.75 20.28 -5.11
CA PHE A 10 -0.53 19.76 -5.73
C PHE A 10 0.58 19.66 -4.70
N SER A 11 1.14 18.46 -4.49
CA SER A 11 2.40 18.30 -3.74
C SER A 11 3.59 18.37 -4.71
N PRO A 12 4.64 19.17 -4.43
CA PRO A 12 5.84 19.26 -5.27
C PRO A 12 6.55 17.91 -5.47
N ALA A 13 6.36 16.96 -4.56
CA ALA A 13 6.96 15.63 -4.62
C ALA A 13 6.22 14.67 -5.57
N THR A 14 4.95 14.94 -5.89
CA THR A 14 4.12 14.14 -6.78
C THR A 14 3.33 15.06 -7.71
N PRO A 15 3.98 15.57 -8.77
CA PRO A 15 3.42 16.62 -9.63
C PRO A 15 2.30 16.13 -10.57
N ILE A 16 1.82 14.89 -10.41
CA ILE A 16 0.70 14.36 -11.19
C ILE A 16 -0.31 13.80 -10.19
N PRO A 17 -1.55 14.34 -10.12
CA PRO A 17 -2.58 13.77 -9.28
C PRO A 17 -2.85 12.33 -9.73
N LEU A 18 -2.83 11.41 -8.78
CA LEU A 18 -3.01 10.00 -9.04
C LEU A 18 -4.48 9.73 -9.38
N VAL A 19 -4.79 9.69 -10.68
CA VAL A 19 -6.10 9.29 -11.18
C VAL A 19 -6.02 7.80 -11.51
N ILE A 20 -6.68 6.97 -10.70
CA ILE A 20 -6.81 5.55 -10.99
C ILE A 20 -8.08 5.33 -11.80
N ASP A 21 -7.94 4.69 -12.96
CA ASP A 21 -9.08 4.19 -13.71
C ASP A 21 -9.58 2.89 -13.06
N THR A 22 -10.61 3.04 -12.21
CA THR A 22 -11.25 1.92 -11.52
C THR A 22 -11.75 0.85 -12.50
N LYS A 23 -12.23 1.22 -13.70
CA LYS A 23 -12.73 0.24 -14.67
C LYS A 23 -11.60 -0.56 -15.28
N ALA A 24 -10.50 0.10 -15.64
CA ALA A 24 -9.30 -0.60 -16.10
C ALA A 24 -8.75 -1.54 -15.02
N ARG A 25 -8.73 -1.11 -13.76
CA ARG A 25 -8.28 -1.93 -12.64
C ARG A 25 -9.18 -3.13 -12.38
N ILE A 26 -10.50 -2.97 -12.43
CA ILE A 26 -11.44 -4.11 -12.33
C ILE A 26 -11.17 -5.12 -13.44
N LYS A 27 -10.97 -4.67 -14.68
CA LYS A 27 -10.69 -5.56 -15.82
C LYS A 27 -9.39 -6.34 -15.64
N GLU A 28 -8.34 -5.69 -15.14
CA GLU A 28 -7.08 -6.35 -14.79
C GLU A 28 -7.26 -7.41 -13.69
N LEU A 29 -8.04 -7.10 -12.64
CA LEU A 29 -8.35 -8.07 -11.59
C LEU A 29 -9.17 -9.26 -12.10
N GLN A 30 -10.09 -9.03 -13.06
CA GLN A 30 -10.83 -10.10 -13.73
C GLN A 30 -9.90 -10.99 -14.55
N CYS A 31 -8.89 -10.41 -15.19
CA CYS A 31 -7.87 -11.13 -15.95
C CYS A 31 -7.09 -12.13 -15.08
N TYR A 32 -6.78 -11.80 -13.82
CA TYR A 32 -6.14 -12.73 -12.88
C TYR A 32 -7.01 -13.94 -12.48
N LEU A 33 -8.30 -13.91 -12.78
CA LEU A 33 -9.23 -15.01 -12.52
C LEU A 33 -9.46 -15.90 -13.76
N ASP A 34 -8.92 -15.53 -14.92
CA ASP A 34 -9.06 -16.31 -16.16
C ASP A 34 -7.93 -17.36 -16.26
N PRO A 35 -8.24 -18.67 -16.28
CA PRO A 35 -7.23 -19.73 -16.34
C PRO A 35 -6.42 -19.73 -17.65
N ASN A 36 -6.87 -19.02 -18.69
CA ASN A 36 -6.13 -18.86 -19.93
C ASN A 36 -5.15 -17.68 -19.90
N ASN A 37 -5.19 -16.87 -18.84
CA ASN A 37 -4.30 -15.73 -18.68
C ASN A 37 -2.93 -16.19 -18.15
N PRO A 38 -1.80 -15.77 -18.76
CA PRO A 38 -0.47 -16.01 -18.21
C PRO A 38 -0.28 -15.53 -16.77
N GLU A 39 -1.03 -14.53 -16.34
CA GLU A 39 -1.02 -13.94 -15.00
C GLU A 39 -2.13 -14.51 -14.10
N TYR A 40 -2.69 -15.66 -14.45
CA TYR A 40 -3.70 -16.33 -13.62
C TYR A 40 -3.19 -16.57 -12.20
N GLU A 41 -3.95 -16.08 -11.22
CA GLU A 41 -3.59 -16.19 -9.82
C GLU A 41 -4.05 -17.54 -9.25
N PRO A 42 -3.33 -18.11 -8.26
CA PRO A 42 -3.72 -19.35 -7.61
C PRO A 42 -5.10 -19.25 -6.94
N GLU A 43 -5.85 -20.37 -6.92
CA GLU A 43 -7.23 -20.42 -6.40
C GLU A 43 -7.40 -19.85 -4.99
N ARG A 44 -6.39 -19.99 -4.13
CA ARG A 44 -6.36 -19.42 -2.77
C ARG A 44 -6.53 -17.89 -2.74
N GLN A 45 -6.17 -17.18 -3.81
CA GLN A 45 -6.31 -15.73 -3.92
C GLN A 45 -7.64 -15.30 -4.56
N HIS A 46 -8.38 -16.21 -5.18
CA HIS A 46 -9.59 -15.87 -5.94
C HIS A 46 -10.65 -15.22 -5.08
N VAL A 47 -10.80 -15.67 -3.83
CA VAL A 47 -11.73 -15.08 -2.87
C VAL A 47 -11.39 -13.61 -2.61
N ASN A 48 -10.10 -13.31 -2.44
CA ASN A 48 -9.63 -11.96 -2.18
C ASN A 48 -9.75 -11.05 -3.41
N ILE A 49 -9.40 -11.56 -4.60
CA ILE A 49 -9.50 -10.82 -5.87
C ILE A 49 -10.96 -10.51 -6.19
N ARG A 50 -11.88 -11.48 -6.04
CA ARG A 50 -13.32 -11.26 -6.22
C ARG A 50 -13.87 -10.23 -5.22
N ALA A 51 -13.38 -10.26 -3.99
CA ALA A 51 -13.75 -9.24 -3.00
C ALA A 51 -13.22 -7.86 -3.38
N ALA A 52 -11.98 -7.75 -3.84
CA ALA A 52 -11.41 -6.49 -4.33
C ALA A 52 -12.25 -5.90 -5.47
N ILE A 53 -12.62 -6.71 -6.47
CA ILE A 53 -13.49 -6.30 -7.58
C ILE A 53 -14.81 -5.71 -7.05
N LYS A 54 -15.51 -6.43 -6.16
CA LYS A 54 -16.76 -5.93 -5.57
C LYS A 54 -16.57 -4.62 -4.82
N LEU A 55 -15.48 -4.47 -4.07
CA LEU A 55 -15.19 -3.24 -3.33
C LEU A 55 -14.95 -2.06 -4.28
N TYR A 56 -14.32 -2.28 -5.43
CA TYR A 56 -14.18 -1.27 -6.49
C TYR A 56 -15.53 -0.93 -7.15
N GLU A 57 -16.34 -1.94 -7.47
CA GLU A 57 -17.69 -1.76 -8.05
C GLU A 57 -18.63 -0.99 -7.13
N GLU A 58 -18.54 -1.24 -5.82
CA GLU A 58 -19.30 -0.54 -4.78
C GLU A 58 -18.72 0.85 -4.45
N GLY A 59 -17.56 1.22 -5.03
CA GLY A 59 -16.87 2.47 -4.75
C GLY A 59 -16.34 2.59 -3.31
N LYS A 60 -16.20 1.45 -2.60
CA LYS A 60 -15.66 1.42 -1.24
C LYS A 60 -14.14 1.55 -1.20
N ILE A 61 -13.48 1.22 -2.29
CA ILE A 61 -12.04 1.44 -2.48
C ILE A 61 -11.82 2.16 -3.81
N ASP A 62 -10.88 3.10 -3.80
CA ASP A 62 -10.51 3.94 -4.94
C ASP A 62 -9.19 3.50 -5.59
N GLY A 63 -8.51 2.52 -4.98
CA GLY A 63 -7.19 2.04 -5.41
C GLY A 63 -6.04 2.99 -5.07
N ILE A 64 -6.33 4.13 -4.46
CA ILE A 64 -5.34 5.10 -3.99
C ILE A 64 -4.92 4.69 -2.58
N GLN A 65 -5.90 4.46 -1.71
CA GLN A 65 -5.64 4.02 -0.35
C GLN A 65 -5.22 2.55 -0.31
N ARG A 66 -4.21 2.26 0.52
CA ARG A 66 -3.82 0.89 0.84
C ARG A 66 -5.03 0.13 1.39
N THR A 67 -5.38 -0.95 0.71
CA THR A 67 -6.42 -1.89 1.14
C THR A 67 -5.81 -3.28 1.21
N THR A 68 -6.05 -3.94 2.34
CA THR A 68 -5.61 -5.31 2.62
C THR A 68 -6.83 -6.20 2.79
N ILE A 69 -6.84 -7.35 2.11
CA ILE A 69 -7.96 -8.28 2.08
C ILE A 69 -7.48 -9.69 2.42
N ILE A 70 -8.13 -10.33 3.39
CA ILE A 70 -7.95 -11.74 3.75
C ILE A 70 -9.32 -12.41 3.78
N ASP A 71 -9.42 -13.58 3.15
CA ASP A 71 -10.66 -14.37 3.01
C ASP A 71 -11.87 -13.51 2.59
N GLY A 72 -11.63 -12.55 1.70
CA GLY A 72 -12.63 -11.66 1.15
C GLY A 72 -13.09 -10.51 2.07
N LYS A 73 -12.42 -10.28 3.20
CA LYS A 73 -12.71 -9.19 4.14
C LYS A 73 -11.56 -8.19 4.18
N ILE A 74 -11.90 -6.90 4.28
CA ILE A 74 -10.91 -5.86 4.58
C ILE A 74 -10.41 -6.09 6.00
N VAL A 75 -9.10 -6.15 6.17
CA VAL A 75 -8.42 -6.29 7.46
C VAL A 75 -7.35 -5.22 7.61
N PRO A 76 -6.93 -4.86 8.84
CA PRO A 76 -5.74 -4.04 9.07
C PRO A 76 -4.46 -4.67 8.49
N PHE A 77 -3.47 -3.84 8.15
CA PHE A 77 -2.20 -4.32 7.61
C PHE A 77 -1.41 -5.17 8.62
N GLU A 78 -1.52 -4.85 9.90
CA GLU A 78 -0.86 -5.58 10.99
C GLU A 78 -1.32 -7.04 11.06
N ASP A 79 -2.58 -7.29 10.71
CA ASP A 79 -3.15 -8.64 10.69
C ASP A 79 -2.64 -9.43 9.49
N VAL A 80 -2.35 -8.77 8.37
CA VAL A 80 -1.66 -9.40 7.23
C VAL A 80 -0.26 -9.86 7.62
N VAL A 81 0.52 -9.03 8.32
CA VAL A 81 1.90 -9.36 8.74
C VAL A 81 1.92 -10.56 9.68
N LYS A 82 0.90 -10.70 10.53
CA LYS A 82 0.77 -11.83 11.47
C LYS A 82 0.14 -13.07 10.85
N SER A 83 -0.58 -12.90 9.75
CA SER A 83 -1.32 -13.98 9.09
C SER A 83 -0.40 -14.92 8.30
N LYS A 84 -0.75 -16.21 8.31
CA LYS A 84 -0.18 -17.21 7.39
C LYS A 84 -1.09 -17.46 6.16
N ALA A 85 -2.23 -16.76 6.08
CA ALA A 85 -3.21 -16.93 5.02
C ALA A 85 -2.80 -16.19 3.75
N ALA A 86 -3.41 -16.59 2.62
CA ALA A 86 -3.31 -15.83 1.39
C ALA A 86 -4.03 -14.49 1.57
N PHE A 87 -3.35 -13.41 1.17
CA PHE A 87 -3.86 -12.06 1.29
C PHE A 87 -3.71 -11.32 -0.03
N TRP A 88 -4.60 -10.38 -0.28
CA TRP A 88 -4.49 -9.44 -1.38
C TRP A 88 -4.20 -8.04 -0.85
N ILE A 89 -3.36 -7.33 -1.60
CA ILE A 89 -2.97 -5.97 -1.31
C ILE A 89 -3.20 -5.14 -2.56
N GLY A 90 -3.95 -4.05 -2.42
CA GLY A 90 -4.08 -3.02 -3.45
C GLY A 90 -3.92 -1.63 -2.86
N GLY A 91 -3.81 -0.63 -3.72
CA GLY A 91 -3.45 0.73 -3.31
C GLY A 91 -2.08 1.14 -3.87
N THR A 92 -1.82 2.44 -3.96
CA THR A 92 -0.47 2.94 -4.25
C THR A 92 0.43 2.84 -3.01
N PHE A 93 1.12 1.71 -2.90
CA PHE A 93 2.08 1.43 -1.83
C PHE A 93 3.25 2.41 -1.78
N PHE A 94 3.75 2.80 -2.96
CA PHE A 94 4.96 3.60 -3.08
C PHE A 94 4.78 5.08 -2.69
N GLN A 95 3.62 5.68 -2.94
CA GLN A 95 3.36 7.07 -2.57
C GLN A 95 2.96 7.24 -1.09
N GLN A 96 2.23 6.27 -0.49
CA GLN A 96 2.00 6.32 0.96
C GLN A 96 3.30 6.25 1.76
N ALA A 97 4.27 5.41 1.34
CA ALA A 97 5.59 5.34 1.98
C ALA A 97 6.34 6.69 1.95
N GLN A 98 6.10 7.53 0.94
CA GLN A 98 6.65 8.89 0.88
C GLN A 98 5.95 9.87 1.83
N ASN A 99 4.64 9.73 2.08
CA ASN A 99 3.92 10.55 3.07
C ASN A 99 4.36 10.27 4.51
N TYR A 100 4.75 9.03 4.84
CA TYR A 100 5.25 8.70 6.19
C TYR A 100 6.65 9.26 6.49
N HIS A 101 7.40 9.78 5.50
CA HIS A 101 8.68 10.46 5.77
C HIS A 101 8.53 11.86 6.38
N ILE A 102 7.34 12.47 6.35
CA ILE A 102 7.14 13.81 6.93
C ILE A 102 6.90 13.73 8.45
N LEU A 103 6.52 12.56 9.01
CA LEU A 103 6.28 12.40 10.46
C LEU A 103 7.45 11.80 11.25
N MET A 104 8.62 11.63 10.64
CA MET A 104 9.87 11.20 11.31
C MET A 104 10.80 12.39 11.61
N THR A 105 10.34 13.63 11.50
CA THR A 105 11.16 14.85 11.73
C THR A 105 10.82 15.60 13.01
N THR A 106 9.91 15.13 13.87
CA THR A 106 9.92 15.57 15.28
C THR A 106 11.02 14.82 16.01
N THR A 107 12.25 15.29 15.81
CA THR A 107 13.48 14.88 16.47
C THR A 107 13.30 14.91 17.99
N THR A 108 12.97 13.77 18.60
CA THR A 108 13.44 13.48 19.96
C THR A 108 14.93 13.25 19.82
N ILE A 109 15.71 14.22 20.29
CA ILE A 109 17.16 14.16 20.36
C ILE A 109 17.51 13.04 21.36
N TYR A 110 17.69 11.82 20.88
CA TYR A 110 18.41 10.79 21.63
C TYR A 110 19.89 11.09 21.45
N GLN A 111 20.48 11.70 22.48
CA GLN A 111 21.93 11.71 22.65
C GLN A 111 22.40 10.24 22.66
N GLN A 112 23.23 9.88 21.68
CA GLN A 112 23.99 8.65 21.71
C GLN A 112 24.91 8.70 22.95
N PRO A 113 24.94 7.67 23.81
CA PRO A 113 26.02 7.56 24.78
C PRO A 113 27.34 7.37 24.01
N GLU A 114 28.32 8.22 24.32
CA GLU A 114 29.68 8.14 23.82
C GLU A 114 30.22 6.70 24.02
N VAL A 115 30.67 6.10 22.93
CA VAL A 115 31.40 4.83 22.99
C VAL A 115 32.82 5.17 23.44
N ASP A 116 33.10 4.87 24.71
CA ASP A 116 34.42 5.06 25.29
C ASP A 116 35.48 4.23 24.56
N ASN A 117 36.55 4.94 24.22
CA ASN A 117 37.78 4.48 23.61
C ASN A 117 38.57 3.66 24.65
N TRP A 118 38.80 2.36 24.43
CA TRP A 118 39.85 1.62 25.15
C TRP A 118 40.71 0.77 24.21
N GLU A 119 41.99 1.09 24.28
CA GLU A 119 43.11 0.57 23.51
C GLU A 119 43.43 -0.91 23.78
N LEU A 120 44.05 -1.52 22.75
CA LEU A 120 45.18 -2.46 22.82
C LEU A 120 45.20 -3.51 23.95
N ARG A 121 44.92 -4.78 23.60
CA ARG A 121 45.63 -5.94 24.18
C ARG A 121 45.95 -7.00 23.11
N ASP A 122 47.19 -6.93 22.65
CA ASP A 122 48.13 -8.02 22.39
C ASP A 122 47.57 -9.41 22.01
N PHE A 123 47.73 -9.76 20.73
CA PHE A 123 47.96 -11.13 20.31
C PHE A 123 49.27 -11.19 19.52
N ARG A 124 50.32 -11.67 20.20
CA ARG A 124 51.46 -12.35 19.60
C ARG A 124 51.71 -13.63 20.37
#